data_AF-A0A534UK04-F1
#
_entry.id   AF-A0A534UK04-F1
#
_cell.length_a   1.000
_cell.length_b   1.000
_cell.length_c   1.000
_cell.angle_alpha   90.00
_cell.angle_beta   90.00
_cell.angle_gamma   90.00
#
_symmetry.space_group_name_H-M   'P 1'
#
loop_
_entity.id
_entity.type
_entity.pdbx_description
1 polymer ?
#
loop_
_entity_poly.entity_id
_entity_poly.type
_entity_poly.pdbx_seq_one_letter_code
_entity_poly.pdbx_strand_id
1 'polypeptide(L)'
;GIAIRAGVHTGEVEFIGDDVRGLTVHEAARVAGVAMPGEVLVSATTKLLLAGSGLTFESAGVHELKGLGDARELFRLANPG
;
A
#
# COMPACT_ATOMS: atom_id res chain seq x y z
N GLY A 1 -14.91 -11.77 -15.27
CA GLY A 1 -14.25 -11.95 -13.96
C GLY A 1 -14.51 -10.75 -13.08
N ILE A 2 -14.25 -10.84 -11.77
CA ILE A 2 -14.40 -9.72 -10.82
C ILE A 2 -13.05 -9.01 -10.70
N ALA A 3 -13.01 -7.69 -10.85
CA ALA A 3 -11.81 -6.90 -10.65
C ALA A 3 -11.51 -6.78 -9.15
N ILE A 4 -10.30 -7.17 -8.74
CA ILE A 4 -9.80 -7.00 -7.38
C ILE A 4 -8.90 -5.76 -7.30
N ARG A 5 -8.75 -5.20 -6.11
CA ARG A 5 -7.79 -4.13 -5.82
C ARG A 5 -6.98 -4.51 -4.58
N ALA A 6 -5.75 -4.02 -4.48
CA ALA A 6 -4.89 -4.29 -3.35
C ALA A 6 -4.09 -3.05 -2.91
N GLY A 7 -3.74 -3.03 -1.63
CA GLY A 7 -2.84 -2.05 -1.03
C GLY A 7 -1.77 -2.74 -0.21
N VAL A 8 -0.52 -2.32 -0.34
CA VAL A 8 0.61 -2.87 0.40
C VAL A 8 1.33 -1.75 1.15
N HIS A 9 1.54 -1.95 2.44
CA HIS A 9 2.33 -1.06 3.27
C HIS A 9 3.18 -1.91 4.23
N THR A 10 4.38 -1.42 4.54
CA THR A 10 5.34 -2.09 5.41
C THR A 10 5.69 -1.19 6.57
N GLY A 11 5.68 -1.76 7.77
CA GLY A 11 5.99 -1.11 9.02
C GLY A 11 5.89 -2.09 10.18
N GLU A 12 6.00 -1.59 11.40
CA GLU A 12 5.95 -2.40 12.61
C GLU A 12 4.52 -2.82 12.96
N VAL A 13 4.39 -4.05 13.45
CA VAL A 13 3.13 -4.62 13.90
C VAL A 13 3.32 -5.43 15.17
N GLU A 14 2.25 -5.55 15.96
CA GLU A 14 2.19 -6.44 17.11
C GLU A 14 1.31 -7.64 16.79
N PHE A 15 1.77 -8.83 17.18
CA PHE A 15 0.99 -10.06 17.09
C PHE A 15 0.21 -10.30 18.39
N ILE A 16 -1.08 -10.58 18.27
CA ILE A 16 -1.96 -10.92 19.39
C ILE A 16 -2.66 -12.24 19.07
N GLY A 17 -2.07 -13.34 19.54
CA GLY A 17 -2.49 -14.68 19.10
C GLY A 17 -2.28 -14.83 17.59
N ASP A 18 -3.36 -15.15 16.88
CA ASP A 18 -3.36 -15.33 15.42
C ASP A 18 -3.71 -14.03 14.65
N ASP A 19 -3.85 -12.91 15.35
CA ASP A 19 -4.23 -11.62 14.77
C ASP A 19 -3.07 -10.61 14.82
N VAL A 20 -3.14 -9.59 13.96
CA VAL A 20 -2.11 -8.55 13.83
C VAL A 20 -2.74 -7.18 14.07
N ARG A 21 -2.11 -6.35 14.90
CA ARG A 21 -2.57 -5.00 15.20
C ARG A 21 -1.44 -3.98 15.05
N GLY A 22 -1.83 -2.72 14.94
CA GLY A 22 -0.92 -1.60 14.81
C GLY A 22 -1.33 -0.65 13.70
N LEU A 23 -0.70 0.53 13.71
CA LEU A 23 -0.98 1.58 12.72
C LEU A 23 -0.70 1.09 11.30
N THR A 24 0.33 0.28 11.09
CA THR A 24 0.72 -0.30 9.80
C THR A 24 -0.41 -1.11 9.15
N VAL A 25 -1.20 -1.86 9.92
CA VAL A 25 -2.35 -2.62 9.39
C VAL A 25 -3.43 -1.67 8.87
N HIS A 26 -3.72 -0.61 9.63
CA HIS A 26 -4.68 0.41 9.22
C HIS A 26 -4.18 1.21 8.00
N GLU A 27 -2.89 1.53 7.94
CA GLU A 27 -2.29 2.20 6.78
C GLU A 27 -2.39 1.34 5.52
N ALA A 28 -2.06 0.05 5.59
CA ALA A 28 -2.25 -0.89 4.47
C ALA A 28 -3.71 -0.94 3.98
N ALA A 29 -4.67 -1.01 4.91
CA ALA A 29 -6.09 -0.99 4.58
C ALA A 29 -6.53 0.33 3.91
N ARG A 30 -5.96 1.47 4.34
CA ARG A 30 -6.23 2.79 3.74
C ARG A 30 -5.65 2.91 2.34
N VAL A 31 -4.43 2.41 2.12
CA VAL A 31 -3.82 2.32 0.79
C VAL A 31 -4.70 1.48 -0.15
N ALA A 32 -5.19 0.32 0.31
CA ALA A 32 -6.10 -0.51 -0.47
C ALA A 32 -7.46 0.18 -0.73
N GLY A 33 -7.91 1.03 0.19
CA GLY A 33 -9.17 1.75 0.10
C GLY A 33 -9.20 2.82 -0.99
N VAL A 34 -8.05 3.39 -1.36
CA VAL A 34 -7.93 4.40 -2.42
C VAL A 34 -7.52 3.82 -3.78
N ALA A 35 -7.25 2.52 -3.85
CA ALA A 35 -6.92 1.84 -5.10
C ALA A 35 -8.16 1.67 -6.01
N MET A 36 -7.96 1.84 -7.30
CA MET A 36 -8.93 1.60 -8.36
C MET A 36 -9.10 0.09 -8.61
N PRO A 37 -10.20 -0.35 -9.26
CA PRO A 37 -10.35 -1.75 -9.67
C PRO A 37 -9.20 -2.21 -10.56
N GLY A 38 -8.58 -3.35 -10.24
CA GLY A 38 -7.42 -3.90 -10.96
C GLY A 38 -6.08 -3.30 -10.52
N GLU A 39 -6.06 -2.36 -9.58
CA GLU A 39 -4.86 -1.64 -9.17
C GLU A 39 -4.23 -2.25 -7.91
N VAL A 40 -2.89 -2.26 -7.89
CA VAL A 40 -2.09 -2.50 -6.69
C VAL A 40 -1.36 -1.21 -6.34
N LEU A 41 -1.72 -0.62 -5.21
CA LEU A 41 -1.03 0.55 -4.65
C LEU A 41 -0.08 0.14 -3.53
N VAL A 42 1.07 0.80 -3.45
CA VAL A 42 2.06 0.61 -2.40
C VAL A 42 2.46 1.93 -1.77
N SER A 43 2.83 1.90 -0.49
CA SER A 43 3.42 3.07 0.18
C SER A 43 4.86 3.34 -0.27
N ALA A 44 5.37 4.54 -0.02
CA ALA A 44 6.76 4.90 -0.25
C ALA A 44 7.75 3.94 0.43
N THR A 45 7.46 3.53 1.68
CA THR A 45 8.29 2.58 2.44
C THR A 45 8.38 1.23 1.75
N THR A 46 7.24 0.66 1.33
CA THR A 46 7.21 -0.62 0.62
C THR A 46 7.93 -0.54 -0.73
N LYS A 47 7.72 0.53 -1.50
CA LYS A 47 8.44 0.76 -2.76
C LYS A 47 9.96 0.75 -2.54
N LEU A 48 10.44 1.44 -1.51
CA LEU A 48 11.87 1.50 -1.19
C LEU A 48 12.44 0.13 -0.85
N LEU A 49 11.73 -0.66 -0.04
CA LEU A 49 12.14 -2.02 0.33
C LEU A 49 12.14 -2.99 -0.85
N LEU A 50 11.36 -2.70 -1.89
CA LEU A 50 11.31 -3.48 -3.14
C LEU A 50 12.32 -3.01 -4.20
N ALA A 51 13.21 -2.08 -3.87
CA ALA A 51 14.30 -1.68 -4.76
C ALA A 51 15.13 -2.92 -5.18
N GLY A 52 15.31 -3.10 -6.50
CA GLY A 52 16.04 -4.25 -7.05
C GLY A 52 15.19 -5.52 -7.27
N SER A 53 13.89 -5.50 -6.96
CA SER A 53 12.98 -6.65 -7.20
C SER A 53 12.64 -6.91 -8.67
N GLY A 54 12.98 -5.98 -9.58
CA GLY A 54 12.54 -6.01 -10.97
C GLY A 54 11.11 -5.49 -11.19
N LEU A 55 10.38 -5.15 -10.12
CA LEU A 55 9.07 -4.50 -10.20
C LEU A 55 9.23 -3.00 -10.52
N THR A 56 8.33 -2.50 -11.37
CA THR A 56 8.27 -1.09 -11.76
C THR A 56 7.10 -0.40 -11.08
N PHE A 57 7.32 0.83 -10.63
CA PHE A 57 6.33 1.59 -9.89
C PHE A 57 6.19 3.00 -10.46
N GLU A 58 4.95 3.44 -10.64
CA GLU A 58 4.59 4.77 -11.10
C GLU A 58 4.01 5.59 -9.94
N SER A 59 4.15 6.91 -9.97
CA SER A 59 3.49 7.75 -8.96
C SER A 59 1.98 7.65 -9.10
N ALA A 60 1.29 7.41 -7.98
CA ALA A 60 -0.17 7.47 -7.88
C ALA A 60 -0.64 8.75 -7.17
N GLY A 61 0.27 9.72 -6.99
CA GLY A 61 0.00 10.98 -6.31
C GLY A 61 0.07 10.90 -4.79
N VAL A 62 -0.26 12.02 -4.15
CA VAL A 62 -0.28 12.21 -2.70
C VAL A 62 -1.71 12.12 -2.19
N HIS A 63 -1.93 11.31 -1.16
CA HIS A 63 -3.25 10.99 -0.61
C HIS A 63 -3.33 11.31 0.88
N GLU A 64 -4.39 11.99 1.30
CA GLU A 64 -4.77 12.08 2.70
C GLU A 64 -5.48 10.79 3.11
N LEU A 65 -4.83 10.00 3.96
CA LEU A 65 -5.37 8.73 4.43
C LEU A 65 -6.01 8.94 5.80
N LYS A 66 -7.32 8.72 5.89
CA LYS A 66 -8.12 8.97 7.10
C LYS A 66 -7.44 8.44 8.38
N GLY A 67 -7.16 9.34 9.33
CA GLY A 67 -6.58 8.99 10.63
C GLY A 67 -5.06 8.82 10.63
N LEU A 68 -4.39 9.07 9.50
CA LEU A 68 -2.95 9.28 9.41
C LEU A 68 -2.72 10.78 9.28
N GLY A 69 -1.94 11.37 10.19
CA GLY A 69 -1.84 12.83 10.34
C GLY A 69 -1.30 13.53 9.09
N ASP A 70 -0.37 12.91 8.38
CA ASP A 70 0.28 13.47 7.19
C ASP A 70 -0.16 12.74 5.91
N ALA A 71 -0.22 13.49 4.82
CA ALA A 71 -0.48 12.93 3.49
C ALA A 71 0.65 11.99 3.06
N ARG A 72 0.29 10.93 2.32
CA ARG A 72 1.21 9.88 1.86
C ARG A 72 1.36 9.91 0.36
N GLU A 73 2.58 9.90 -0.14
CA GLU A 73 2.83 9.56 -1.55
C GLU A 73 2.65 8.05 -1.74
N LEU A 74 1.81 7.68 -2.72
CA LEU A 74 1.53 6.31 -3.08
C LEU A 74 2.06 6.01 -4.49
N PHE A 75 2.31 4.73 -4.74
CA PHE A 75 2.85 4.26 -6.00
C PHE A 75 2.04 3.09 -6.54
N ARG A 76 1.74 3.13 -7.83
CA ARG A 76 1.09 2.05 -8.56
C ARG A 76 2.13 1.05 -9.02
N LEU A 77 1.90 -0.24 -8.78
CA LEU A 77 2.67 -1.27 -9.48
C LEU A 77 2.30 -1.23 -10.96
N ALA A 78 3.27 -0.94 -11.82
CA ALA A 78 3.05 -0.99 -13.26
C ALA A 78 2.86 -2.44 -13.68
N ASN A 79 1.85 -2.70 -14.50
CA ASN A 79 1.63 -4.05 -15.00
C ASN A 79 2.81 -4.42 -15.90
N PRO A 80 3.45 -5.59 -15.72
CA PRO A 80 4.28 -6.13 -16.79
C PRO A 80 3.36 -6.34 -17.99
N GLY A 81 3.61 -5.58 -19.06
CA GLY A 81 2.93 -5.75 -20.35
C GLY A 81 3.15 -7.13 -20.93
#